data_AF-A0A955PRE5-F1
#
_entry.id   AF-A0A955PRE5-F1
#
_cell.length_a   1.000
_cell.length_b   1.000
_cell.length_c   1.000
_cell.angle_alpha   90.00
_cell.angle_beta   90.00
_cell.angle_gamma   90.00
#
_symmetry.space_group_name_H-M   'P 1'
#
loop_
_entity.id
_entity.type
_entity.pdbx_description
1 polymer ?
#
loop_
_entity_poly.entity_id
_entity_poly.type
_entity_poly.pdbx_seq_one_letter_code
_entity_poly.pdbx_strand_id
1 'polypeptide(L)'
;QSESEVTIYLTFPIEIGVFLQDGINYTAIDIFSFSPQKYSLYGTSNQGVITRHVETDVFDRIPKVDDPLATGVMELTLKNSSRSWVEVTRAVFDNISLNLYYDDFVAMKGQMEIFSKSVAETTTVARPLLEGMKASINLFVARQISLSERHQFMMENGVGD
;
A
#
# COMPACT_ATOMS: atom_id res chain seq x y z
N GLN A 1 22.50 7.87 17.40
CA GLN A 1 21.12 7.63 16.96
C GLN A 1 21.02 6.13 16.79
N SER A 2 20.15 5.43 17.54
CA SER A 2 19.86 4.04 17.22
C SER A 2 18.66 4.05 16.28
N GLU A 3 18.95 4.08 15.00
CA GLU A 3 17.97 3.78 13.97
C GLU A 3 17.73 2.26 14.03
N SER A 4 16.48 1.83 14.11
CA SER A 4 16.13 0.41 14.02
C SER A 4 15.21 0.20 12.83
N GLU A 5 15.42 -0.91 12.13
CA GLU A 5 14.71 -1.24 10.90
C GLU A 5 14.26 -2.68 10.97
N VAL A 6 13.03 -2.94 10.52
CA VAL A 6 12.49 -4.28 10.37
C VAL A 6 11.67 -4.36 9.08
N THR A 7 11.80 -5.47 8.37
CA THR A 7 10.94 -5.78 7.22
C THR A 7 9.97 -6.87 7.60
N ILE A 8 8.69 -6.63 7.31
CA ILE A 8 7.60 -7.57 7.49
C ILE A 8 6.84 -7.75 6.18
N TYR A 9 5.99 -8.78 6.13
CA TYR A 9 5.08 -9.01 5.03
C TYR A 9 3.64 -8.97 5.52
N LEU A 10 2.77 -8.37 4.72
CA LEU A 10 1.34 -8.21 4.97
C LEU A 10 0.57 -8.68 3.74
N THR A 11 -0.73 -8.94 3.89
CA THR A 11 -1.64 -9.22 2.76
C THR A 11 -2.60 -8.06 2.52
N PHE A 12 -3.03 -7.89 1.26
CA PHE A 12 -4.01 -6.88 0.88
C PHE A 12 -4.97 -7.40 -0.21
N PRO A 13 -6.21 -6.91 -0.27
CA PRO A 13 -7.17 -7.32 -1.29
C PRO A 13 -6.81 -6.72 -2.66
N ILE A 14 -6.99 -7.51 -3.71
CA ILE A 14 -6.72 -7.10 -5.10
C ILE A 14 -8.00 -6.61 -5.77
N GLU A 15 -7.84 -5.62 -6.65
CA GLU A 15 -8.82 -5.27 -7.67
C GLU A 15 -8.22 -5.47 -9.07
N ILE A 16 -9.06 -5.94 -9.98
CA ILE A 16 -8.69 -6.24 -11.36
C ILE A 16 -9.39 -5.23 -12.26
N GLY A 17 -8.60 -4.42 -12.96
CA GLY A 17 -9.09 -3.47 -13.95
C GLY A 17 -9.09 -4.07 -15.35
N VAL A 18 -10.18 -3.85 -16.09
CA VAL A 18 -10.30 -4.15 -17.52
C VAL A 18 -10.08 -2.84 -18.29
N PHE A 19 -9.11 -2.83 -19.20
CA PHE A 19 -8.70 -1.64 -19.92
C PHE A 19 -8.83 -1.82 -21.43
N LEU A 20 -9.28 -0.78 -22.14
CA LEU A 20 -9.05 -0.62 -23.57
C LEU A 20 -7.70 0.06 -23.76
N GLN A 21 -6.85 -0.49 -24.61
CA GLN A 21 -5.59 0.12 -25.00
C GLN A 21 -5.67 0.68 -26.42
N ASP A 22 -5.35 1.96 -26.58
CA ASP A 22 -5.16 2.62 -27.87
C ASP A 22 -3.77 3.27 -27.91
N GLY A 23 -2.82 2.58 -28.55
CA GLY A 23 -1.40 2.95 -28.52
C GLY A 23 -0.84 2.97 -27.09
N ILE A 24 -0.47 4.16 -26.61
CA ILE A 24 0.04 4.38 -25.24
C ILE A 24 -1.06 4.73 -24.23
N ASN A 25 -2.27 4.97 -24.70
CA ASN A 25 -3.39 5.38 -23.87
C ASN A 25 -4.15 4.16 -23.35
N TYR A 26 -4.56 4.22 -22.09
CA TYR A 26 -5.39 3.21 -21.46
C TYR A 26 -6.67 3.85 -20.94
N THR A 27 -7.81 3.24 -21.25
CA THR A 27 -9.12 3.65 -20.74
C THR A 27 -9.69 2.52 -19.91
N ALA A 28 -9.96 2.76 -18.62
CA ALA A 28 -10.61 1.77 -17.75
C ALA A 28 -12.08 1.58 -18.18
N ILE A 29 -12.45 0.33 -18.50
CA ILE A 29 -13.82 -0.07 -18.84
C ILE A 29 -14.56 -0.52 -17.58
N ASP A 30 -13.91 -1.35 -16.76
CA ASP A 30 -14.50 -1.95 -15.57
C ASP A 30 -13.42 -2.23 -14.51
N ILE A 31 -13.82 -2.31 -13.24
CA ILE A 31 -12.96 -2.68 -12.12
C ILE A 31 -13.78 -3.55 -11.18
N PHE A 32 -13.31 -4.76 -10.91
CA PHE A 32 -13.96 -5.69 -9.99
C PHE A 32 -12.96 -6.29 -9.00
N SER A 33 -13.50 -6.87 -7.92
CA SER A 33 -12.71 -7.55 -6.90
C SER A 33 -13.41 -8.83 -6.47
N PHE A 34 -12.61 -9.86 -6.19
CA PHE A 34 -13.07 -11.09 -5.56
C PHE A 34 -13.07 -10.98 -4.02
N SER A 35 -12.52 -9.89 -3.48
CA SER A 35 -12.41 -9.64 -2.05
C SER A 35 -13.47 -8.64 -1.56
N PRO A 36 -14.09 -8.86 -0.39
CA PRO A 36 -15.02 -7.90 0.20
C PRO A 36 -14.35 -6.55 0.47
N GLN A 37 -15.01 -5.47 0.08
CA GLN A 37 -14.53 -4.11 0.34
C GLN A 37 -15.05 -3.61 1.69
N LYS A 38 -14.13 -3.36 2.62
CA LYS A 38 -14.43 -2.68 3.89
C LYS A 38 -13.80 -1.30 3.88
N TYR A 39 -14.44 -0.36 4.58
CA TYR A 39 -13.97 1.02 4.67
C TYR A 39 -13.86 1.44 6.14
N SER A 40 -12.88 2.29 6.43
CA SER A 40 -12.67 2.91 7.74
C SER A 40 -12.44 4.40 7.59
N LEU A 41 -12.77 5.16 8.63
CA LEU A 41 -12.37 6.56 8.74
C LEU A 41 -11.02 6.63 9.48
N TYR A 42 -10.00 7.16 8.83
CA TYR A 42 -8.72 7.45 9.46
C TYR A 42 -8.67 8.92 9.88
N GLY A 43 -8.46 9.20 11.16
CA GLY A 43 -8.48 10.55 11.73
C GLY A 43 -9.81 10.90 12.40
N THR A 44 -10.08 12.19 12.60
CA THR A 44 -11.28 12.66 13.31
C THR A 44 -12.52 12.64 12.40
N SER A 45 -13.73 12.70 12.98
CA SER A 45 -14.98 12.73 12.23
C SER A 45 -15.07 13.87 11.21
N ASN A 46 -14.37 14.99 11.44
CA ASN A 46 -14.52 16.21 10.66
C ASN A 46 -13.37 16.43 9.67
N GLN A 47 -12.24 15.75 9.84
CA GLN A 47 -11.01 15.94 9.04
C GLN A 47 -10.36 14.63 8.59
N GLY A 48 -11.00 13.49 8.87
CA GLY A 48 -10.47 12.19 8.53
C GLY A 48 -10.58 11.86 7.04
N VAL A 49 -9.80 10.86 6.63
CA VAL A 49 -9.78 10.32 5.27
C VAL A 49 -10.48 8.97 5.26
N ILE A 50 -11.36 8.73 4.29
CA ILE A 50 -11.95 7.41 4.07
C ILE A 50 -10.88 6.52 3.46
N THR A 51 -10.61 5.40 4.12
CA THR A 51 -9.60 4.42 3.75
C THR A 51 -10.26 3.08 3.45
N ARG A 52 -9.64 2.29 2.58
CA ARG A 52 -9.96 0.86 2.52
C ARG A 52 -9.40 0.19 3.76
N HIS A 53 -10.27 -0.50 4.47
CA HIS A 53 -9.92 -1.20 5.70
C HIS A 53 -9.55 -2.64 5.38
N VAL A 54 -8.36 -3.04 5.82
CA VAL A 54 -7.86 -4.40 5.72
C VAL A 54 -7.24 -4.75 7.06
N GLU A 55 -7.67 -5.86 7.62
CA GLU A 55 -7.03 -6.51 8.74
C GLU A 55 -6.23 -7.68 8.17
N THR A 56 -4.96 -7.79 8.57
CA THR A 56 -4.02 -8.76 8.02
C THR A 56 -3.04 -9.17 9.10
N ASP A 57 -2.59 -10.42 9.03
CA ASP A 57 -1.53 -10.93 9.89
C ASP A 57 -0.18 -10.34 9.50
N VAL A 58 0.76 -10.37 10.45
CA VAL A 58 2.14 -9.95 10.24
C VAL A 58 3.01 -11.19 10.01
N PHE A 59 3.67 -11.25 8.86
CA PHE A 59 4.53 -12.37 8.48
C PHE A 59 6.00 -11.96 8.47
N ASP A 60 6.88 -12.89 8.86
CA ASP A 60 8.35 -12.75 8.83
C ASP A 60 8.96 -13.04 7.44
N ARG A 61 8.16 -13.59 6.55
CA ARG A 61 8.51 -14.02 5.20
C ARG A 61 7.30 -13.82 4.28
N ILE A 62 7.51 -13.86 2.97
CA ILE A 62 6.43 -13.82 1.97
C ILE A 62 5.41 -14.93 2.31
N PRO A 63 4.15 -14.59 2.66
CA PRO A 63 3.13 -15.59 2.96
C PRO A 63 2.74 -16.36 1.70
N LYS A 64 2.27 -17.59 1.88
CA LYS A 64 1.64 -18.33 0.79
C LYS A 64 0.33 -17.65 0.42
N VAL A 65 0.15 -17.35 -0.86
CA VAL A 65 -1.09 -16.79 -1.40
C VAL A 65 -1.97 -17.94 -1.87
N ASP A 66 -3.11 -18.15 -1.20
CA ASP A 66 -4.05 -19.23 -1.58
C ASP A 66 -4.92 -18.85 -2.78
N ASP A 67 -5.32 -17.58 -2.91
CA ASP A 67 -6.04 -17.04 -4.06
C ASP A 67 -5.35 -15.76 -4.59
N PRO A 68 -4.54 -15.87 -5.66
CA PRO A 68 -3.79 -14.75 -6.21
C PRO A 68 -4.65 -13.73 -6.96
N LEU A 69 -5.93 -14.01 -7.22
CA LEU A 69 -6.87 -13.06 -7.80
C LEU A 69 -7.58 -12.21 -6.73
N ALA A 70 -7.62 -12.69 -5.50
CA ALA A 70 -8.26 -12.02 -4.37
C ALA A 70 -7.26 -11.32 -3.46
N THR A 71 -6.06 -11.87 -3.28
CA THR A 71 -5.08 -11.46 -2.25
C THR A 71 -3.69 -11.22 -2.82
N GLY A 72 -3.09 -10.07 -2.50
CA GLY A 72 -1.71 -9.71 -2.82
C GLY A 72 -0.84 -9.60 -1.56
N VAL A 73 0.47 -9.45 -1.77
CA VAL A 73 1.49 -9.39 -0.70
C VAL A 73 2.22 -8.06 -0.70
N MET A 74 2.29 -7.42 0.45
CA MET A 74 3.08 -6.21 0.66
C MET A 74 4.31 -6.52 1.50
N GLU A 75 5.50 -6.23 0.99
CA GLU A 75 6.70 -6.09 1.82
C GLU A 75 6.70 -4.68 2.41
N LEU A 76 6.72 -4.57 3.73
CA LEU A 76 6.76 -3.30 4.44
C LEU A 76 8.03 -3.21 5.27
N THR A 77 8.90 -2.25 4.94
CA THR A 77 10.04 -1.88 5.78
C THR A 77 9.62 -0.78 6.74
N LEU A 78 9.67 -1.06 8.04
CA LEU A 78 9.46 -0.08 9.10
C LEU A 78 10.81 0.40 9.61
N LYS A 79 11.02 1.72 9.61
CA LYS A 79 12.20 2.38 10.14
C LYS A 79 11.79 3.27 11.30
N ASN A 80 12.24 2.93 12.50
CA ASN A 80 12.03 3.75 13.69
C ASN A 80 13.18 4.76 13.83
N SER A 81 12.92 5.98 13.38
CA SER A 81 13.80 7.15 13.52
C SER A 81 13.56 7.89 14.85
N SER A 82 12.58 7.46 15.65
CA SER A 82 12.31 8.01 16.97
C SER A 82 13.30 7.49 18.03
N ARG A 83 13.26 8.09 19.23
CA ARG A 83 14.03 7.62 20.40
C ARG A 83 13.25 6.67 21.31
N SER A 84 12.01 6.34 20.94
CA SER A 84 11.09 5.59 21.79
C SER A 84 10.79 4.23 21.18
N TRP A 85 10.41 3.30 22.04
CA TRP A 85 9.69 2.11 21.62
C TRP A 85 8.30 2.52 21.12
N VAL A 86 7.94 2.04 19.93
CA VAL A 86 6.67 2.32 19.27
C VAL A 86 6.07 0.98 18.86
N GLU A 87 4.86 0.71 19.32
CA GLU A 87 4.03 -0.37 18.79
C GLU A 87 3.27 0.16 17.58
N VAL A 88 3.36 -0.55 16.45
CA VAL A 88 2.69 -0.15 15.21
C VAL A 88 1.51 -1.07 14.97
N THR A 89 0.31 -0.51 14.96
CA THR A 89 -0.94 -1.27 14.78
C THR A 89 -1.60 -0.99 13.43
N ARG A 90 -1.21 0.09 12.75
CA ARG A 90 -1.83 0.56 11.50
C ARG A 90 -0.78 1.21 10.59
N ALA A 91 -1.00 1.09 9.29
CA ALA A 91 -0.30 1.83 8.26
C ALA A 91 -1.31 2.29 7.20
N VAL A 92 -1.24 3.55 6.76
CA VAL A 92 -2.19 4.14 5.82
C VAL A 92 -1.44 4.64 4.60
N PHE A 93 -1.73 4.07 3.44
CA PHE A 93 -1.06 4.41 2.18
C PHE A 93 -1.98 5.25 1.29
N ASP A 94 -1.41 6.25 0.62
CA ASP A 94 -2.09 6.99 -0.44
C ASP A 94 -2.32 6.07 -1.65
N ASN A 95 -3.56 5.95 -2.12
CA ASN A 95 -3.91 5.08 -3.23
C ASN A 95 -3.25 5.50 -4.55
N ILE A 96 -2.94 6.79 -4.73
CA ILE A 96 -2.26 7.32 -5.92
C ILE A 96 -0.84 6.77 -6.01
N SER A 97 -0.21 6.58 -4.85
CA SER A 97 1.17 6.10 -4.76
C SER A 97 1.31 4.59 -5.00
N LEU A 98 0.23 3.81 -5.04
CA LEU A 98 0.35 2.35 -5.05
C LEU A 98 1.00 1.83 -6.35
N ASN A 99 2.16 1.20 -6.20
CA ASN A 99 2.91 0.57 -7.29
C ASN A 99 2.78 -0.95 -7.18
N LEU A 100 1.85 -1.53 -7.94
CA LEU A 100 1.60 -2.96 -7.96
C LEU A 100 2.44 -3.64 -9.03
N TYR A 101 2.93 -4.83 -8.71
CA TYR A 101 3.63 -5.73 -9.62
C TYR A 101 2.96 -7.09 -9.58
N TYR A 102 2.95 -7.82 -10.69
CA TYR A 102 2.28 -9.11 -10.76
C TYR A 102 3.09 -10.14 -11.55
N ASP A 103 2.94 -11.40 -11.13
CA ASP A 103 3.32 -12.61 -11.85
C ASP A 103 2.42 -13.76 -11.36
N ASP A 104 2.96 -14.74 -10.62
CA ASP A 104 2.17 -15.78 -9.93
C ASP A 104 1.23 -15.22 -8.84
N PHE A 105 1.57 -14.06 -8.28
CA PHE A 105 0.75 -13.29 -7.35
C PHE A 105 1.00 -11.79 -7.52
N VAL A 106 0.12 -10.96 -6.96
CA VAL A 106 0.30 -9.50 -6.96
C VAL A 106 1.08 -9.08 -5.72
N ALA A 107 2.04 -8.20 -5.89
CA ALA A 107 2.86 -7.69 -4.80
C ALA A 107 3.13 -6.19 -4.89
N MET A 108 3.46 -5.59 -3.76
CA MET A 108 4.01 -4.24 -3.69
C MET A 108 5.07 -4.13 -2.60
N LYS A 109 5.86 -3.05 -2.65
CA LYS A 109 6.78 -2.68 -1.58
C LYS A 109 6.38 -1.34 -0.98
N GLY A 110 6.39 -1.26 0.34
CA GLY A 110 6.19 -0.03 1.10
C GLY A 110 7.31 0.23 2.10
N GLN A 111 7.37 1.49 2.52
CA GLN A 111 8.22 1.94 3.61
C GLN A 111 7.37 2.76 4.58
N MET A 112 7.66 2.61 5.87
CA MET A 112 7.09 3.42 6.93
C MET A 112 8.22 3.98 7.79
N GLU A 113 8.41 5.30 7.76
CA GLU A 113 9.34 5.99 8.66
C GLU A 113 8.58 6.54 9.86
N ILE A 114 8.95 6.10 11.06
CA ILE A 114 8.30 6.45 12.32
C ILE A 114 9.12 7.52 13.02
N PHE A 115 8.54 8.70 13.19
CA PHE A 115 9.17 9.85 13.84
C PHE A 115 8.80 9.94 15.33
N SER A 116 7.60 9.48 15.71
CA SER A 116 7.13 9.42 17.09
C SER A 116 5.99 8.40 17.25
N LYS A 117 5.41 8.29 18.45
CA LYS A 117 4.24 7.42 18.70
C LYS A 117 2.98 7.83 17.91
N SER A 118 2.90 9.07 17.45
CA SER A 118 1.73 9.60 16.74
C SER A 118 2.02 10.03 15.32
N VAL A 119 3.30 10.06 14.92
CA VAL A 119 3.73 10.60 13.63
C VAL A 119 4.59 9.59 12.88
N ALA A 120 4.14 9.20 11.70
CA ALA A 120 4.89 8.38 10.76
C ALA A 120 4.58 8.81 9.33
N GLU A 121 5.49 8.52 8.42
CA GLU A 121 5.29 8.71 6.99
C GLU A 121 5.30 7.35 6.30
N THR A 122 4.36 7.14 5.38
CA THR A 122 4.34 5.94 4.55
C THR A 122 4.50 6.28 3.08
N THR A 123 5.27 5.46 2.39
CA THR A 123 5.50 5.55 0.95
C THR A 123 5.48 4.17 0.32
N THR A 124 5.34 4.12 -1.00
CA THR A 124 5.55 2.90 -1.78
C THR A 124 6.83 3.02 -2.59
N VAL A 125 7.40 1.87 -2.94
CA VAL A 125 8.59 1.81 -3.78
C VAL A 125 8.22 1.25 -5.14
N ALA A 126 8.52 2.00 -6.20
CA ALA A 126 8.33 1.58 -7.58
C ALA A 126 9.41 0.56 -8.02
N ARG A 127 9.44 -0.59 -7.33
CA ARG A 127 10.26 -1.75 -7.68
C ARG A 127 9.50 -3.04 -7.35
N PRO A 128 9.67 -4.11 -8.16
CA PRO A 128 8.99 -5.37 -7.91
C PRO A 128 9.46 -6.04 -6.63
N LEU A 129 8.62 -6.90 -6.07
CA LEU A 129 8.98 -7.74 -4.91
C LEU A 129 10.00 -8.81 -5.30
N LEU A 130 9.72 -9.52 -6.39
CA LEU A 130 10.56 -10.57 -6.96
C LEU A 130 11.04 -10.17 -8.36
N GLU A 131 12.21 -10.66 -8.73
CA GLU A 131 12.71 -10.48 -10.10
C GLU A 131 11.76 -11.12 -11.10
N GLY A 132 11.51 -10.44 -12.22
CA GLY A 132 10.61 -10.91 -13.30
C GLY A 132 9.16 -10.44 -13.20
N MET A 133 8.72 -9.90 -12.05
CA MET A 133 7.36 -9.38 -11.94
C MET A 133 7.12 -8.16 -12.86
N LYS A 134 5.92 -8.08 -13.43
CA LYS A 134 5.50 -7.01 -14.34
C LYS A 134 4.80 -5.90 -13.59
N ALA A 135 5.13 -4.65 -13.90
CA ALA A 135 4.40 -3.51 -13.33
C ALA A 135 2.95 -3.49 -13.83
N SER A 136 2.00 -3.19 -12.95
CA SER A 136 0.62 -2.95 -13.33
C SER A 136 0.45 -1.57 -13.97
N ILE A 137 -0.67 -1.38 -14.66
CA ILE A 137 -1.09 -0.03 -15.11
C ILE A 137 -1.58 0.73 -13.88
N ASN A 138 -1.08 1.95 -13.67
CA ASN A 138 -1.59 2.82 -12.62
C ASN A 138 -2.89 3.51 -13.10
N LEU A 139 -3.98 3.34 -12.35
CA LEU A 139 -5.30 3.85 -12.72
C LEU A 139 -5.32 5.39 -12.88
N PHE A 140 -4.51 6.12 -12.13
CA PHE A 140 -4.47 7.58 -12.19
C PHE A 140 -3.83 8.09 -13.48
N VAL A 141 -2.86 7.35 -14.01
CA VAL A 141 -2.29 7.60 -15.35
C VAL A 141 -3.33 7.34 -16.44
N ALA A 142 -4.12 6.27 -16.30
CA ALA A 142 -5.24 5.99 -17.22
C ALA A 142 -6.35 7.06 -17.17
N ARG A 143 -6.49 7.80 -16.06
CA ARG A 143 -7.49 8.86 -15.90
C ARG A 143 -7.02 10.26 -16.35
N GLN A 144 -5.85 10.39 -16.98
CA GLN A 144 -5.28 11.67 -17.45
C GLN A 144 -5.16 12.74 -16.35
N ILE A 145 -4.96 12.34 -15.09
CA ILE A 145 -4.75 13.29 -13.98
C ILE A 145 -3.25 13.64 -13.94
N SER A 146 -2.93 14.94 -13.90
CA SER A 146 -1.55 15.42 -13.76
C SER A 146 -1.00 15.05 -12.38
N LEU A 147 -0.04 14.13 -12.33
CA LEU A 147 0.65 13.69 -11.10
C LEU A 147 1.91 14.53 -10.92
N SER A 148 1.84 15.62 -10.14
CA SER A 148 2.96 16.54 -9.93
C SER A 148 3.62 16.47 -8.55
N GLU A 149 3.28 15.51 -7.69
CA GLU A 149 3.78 15.47 -6.31
C GLU A 149 4.30 14.07 -5.92
N ARG A 150 5.29 14.02 -5.03
CA ARG A 150 5.66 12.76 -4.34
C ARG A 150 4.49 12.38 -3.46
N HIS A 151 3.75 11.34 -3.86
CA HIS A 151 2.62 10.83 -3.10
C HIS A 151 3.14 10.04 -1.88
N GLN A 152 3.33 10.76 -0.78
CA GLN A 152 3.63 10.24 0.54
C GLN A 152 2.44 10.55 1.46
N PHE A 153 2.13 9.63 2.37
CA PHE A 153 1.05 9.86 3.32
C PHE A 153 1.64 10.10 4.71
N MET A 154 1.34 11.27 5.28
CA MET A 154 1.70 11.62 6.65
C MET A 154 0.61 11.12 7.60
N MET A 155 0.99 10.20 8.46
CA MET A 155 0.14 9.68 9.51
C MET A 155 0.30 10.53 10.77
N GLU A 156 -0.78 11.20 11.21
CA GLU A 156 -0.80 12.00 12.45
C GLU A 156 -1.73 11.43 13.53
N ASN A 157 -2.34 10.26 13.29
CA ASN A 157 -3.27 9.61 14.21
C ASN A 157 -3.00 8.10 14.25
N GLY A 158 -3.02 7.48 15.43
CA GLY A 158 -3.06 6.01 15.55
C GLY A 158 -1.88 5.26 14.92
N VAL A 159 -0.67 5.84 14.96
CA VAL A 159 0.58 5.14 14.60
C VAL A 159 0.90 4.08 15.66
N GLY A 160 0.76 4.41 16.95
CA GLY A 160 0.76 3.47 18.06
C GLY A 160 -0.29 3.81 19.12
N ASP A 161 -0.47 2.89 20.08
CA ASP A 161 -1.32 3.08 21.27
C ASP A 161 -0.66 3.94 22.36
#